data_AF-A0A954VPP4-F1
#
_entry.id   AF-A0A954VPP4-F1
#
_cell.length_a   1.000
_cell.length_b   1.000
_cell.length_c   1.000
_cell.angle_alpha   90.00
_cell.angle_beta   90.00
_cell.angle_gamma   90.00
#
_symmetry.space_group_name_H-M   'P 1'
#
loop_
_entity.id
_entity.type
_entity.pdbx_description
1 polymer ?
#
loop_
_entity_poly.entity_id
_entity_poly.type
_entity_poly.pdbx_seq_one_letter_code
_entity_poly.pdbx_strand_id
1 'polypeptide(L)'
;LVMGNIHGNCLNVDSLTRDGSTYRGHGEKDFLSGNDVWFMPVVQKVGPDGCLYVLDWYDRYHCYQDASADPEGVDRGHGRLYRIVHTDTGRPASASLAKVDNSELVNSLMDANVYVRNTAQRLLSERGCKGVTSQLERIVLDRNRSQQDRLHALWSLLGGRALSALTVDKLLSDEDATLRSWAVRAIGNLHSDNAELVRKVVALASDDSVDVQLQVAIAVAKFDSVDALATWITILTNCGEDRLIPHIIWQNLHPHLPAKAEEFLTMVEKVDLEKAPGLAAILGKTAEKLQQ
;
A
#
# COMPACT_ATOMS: atom_id res chain seq x y z
N LEU A 1 -6.99 -0.24 -12.92
CA LEU A 1 -6.26 1.03 -12.72
C LEU A 1 -6.43 1.87 -13.97
N VAL A 2 -6.67 3.16 -13.85
CA VAL A 2 -6.72 4.09 -15.00
C VAL A 2 -5.57 5.07 -14.83
N MET A 3 -4.73 5.20 -15.85
CA MET A 3 -3.53 6.04 -15.80
C MET A 3 -3.35 6.79 -17.10
N GLY A 4 -2.96 8.07 -17.01
CA GLY A 4 -2.60 8.85 -18.19
C GLY A 4 -1.24 8.44 -18.74
N ASN A 5 -1.20 8.25 -20.05
CA ASN A 5 0.01 7.99 -20.80
C ASN A 5 0.26 9.13 -21.76
N ILE A 6 1.21 9.97 -21.38
CA ILE A 6 1.58 11.16 -22.15
C ILE A 6 2.13 10.76 -23.52
N HIS A 7 2.90 9.67 -23.62
CA HIS A 7 3.49 9.23 -24.91
C HIS A 7 2.47 8.55 -25.82
N GLY A 8 1.40 7.98 -25.26
CA GLY A 8 0.31 7.35 -26.01
C GLY A 8 -0.86 8.27 -26.31
N ASN A 9 -0.83 9.52 -25.83
CA ASN A 9 -1.95 10.46 -25.87
C ASN A 9 -3.28 9.80 -25.41
N CYS A 10 -3.23 8.98 -24.36
CA CYS A 10 -4.37 8.16 -23.95
C CYS A 10 -4.45 7.96 -22.44
N LEU A 11 -5.58 7.43 -21.99
CA LEU A 11 -5.78 6.89 -20.65
C LEU A 11 -5.75 5.37 -20.73
N ASN A 12 -4.62 4.77 -20.37
CA ASN A 12 -4.49 3.33 -20.29
C ASN A 12 -5.34 2.78 -19.14
N VAL A 13 -5.74 1.52 -19.30
CA VAL A 13 -6.41 0.74 -18.27
C VAL A 13 -5.63 -0.53 -18.04
N ASP A 14 -5.37 -0.85 -16.77
CA ASP A 14 -4.79 -2.14 -16.38
C ASP A 14 -5.73 -2.87 -15.41
N SER A 15 -5.96 -4.16 -15.62
CA SER A 15 -6.54 -5.05 -14.63
C SER A 15 -5.43 -5.65 -13.75
N LEU A 16 -5.74 -5.94 -12.48
CA LEU A 16 -4.79 -6.50 -11.53
C LEU A 16 -5.21 -7.91 -11.14
N THR A 17 -4.28 -8.86 -11.22
CA THR A 17 -4.43 -10.21 -10.65
C THR A 17 -3.41 -10.42 -9.55
N ARG A 18 -3.80 -11.07 -8.45
CA ARG A 18 -2.87 -11.43 -7.37
C ARG A 18 -1.74 -12.33 -7.89
N ASP A 19 -0.53 -12.06 -7.42
CA ASP A 19 0.68 -12.85 -7.70
C ASP A 19 1.50 -12.90 -6.39
N GLY A 20 1.18 -13.85 -5.51
CA GLY A 20 1.68 -13.89 -4.14
C GLY A 20 1.34 -12.61 -3.35
N SER A 21 2.35 -12.06 -2.69
CA SER A 21 2.33 -10.80 -1.93
C SER A 21 2.40 -9.55 -2.81
N THR A 22 2.31 -9.71 -4.14
CA THR A 22 2.26 -8.62 -5.12
C THR A 22 1.10 -8.81 -6.11
N TYR A 23 1.11 -8.04 -7.18
CA TYR A 23 0.12 -8.08 -8.25
C TYR A 23 0.80 -8.10 -9.61
N ARG A 24 0.15 -8.76 -10.55
CA ARG A 24 0.46 -8.67 -11.98
C ARG A 24 -0.57 -7.77 -12.65
N GLY A 25 -0.08 -6.76 -13.37
CA GLY A 25 -0.89 -5.90 -14.22
C GLY A 25 -1.07 -6.52 -15.60
N HIS A 26 -2.29 -6.45 -16.13
CA HIS A 26 -2.61 -6.82 -17.51
C HIS A 26 -3.22 -5.60 -18.20
N GLY A 27 -2.65 -5.23 -19.34
CA GLY A 27 -3.19 -4.14 -20.14
C GLY A 27 -4.57 -4.49 -20.67
N GLU A 28 -5.50 -3.56 -20.50
CA GLU A 28 -6.85 -3.60 -21.04
C GLU A 28 -6.99 -2.58 -22.18
N LYS A 29 -8.15 -2.55 -22.82
CA LYS A 29 -8.45 -1.50 -23.80
C LYS A 29 -8.40 -0.12 -23.12
N ASP A 30 -7.72 0.83 -23.77
CA ASP A 30 -7.67 2.23 -23.34
C ASP A 30 -9.06 2.78 -23.04
N PHE A 31 -9.16 3.51 -21.93
CA PHE A 31 -10.39 4.17 -21.51
C PHE A 31 -10.75 5.31 -22.48
N LEU A 32 -9.74 6.05 -22.94
CA LEU A 32 -9.86 7.16 -23.88
C LEU A 32 -8.55 7.30 -24.65
N SER A 33 -8.63 7.54 -25.96
CA SER A 33 -7.49 7.93 -26.79
C SER A 33 -7.77 9.31 -27.39
N GLY A 34 -6.82 10.22 -27.27
CA GLY A 34 -6.91 11.56 -27.83
C GLY A 34 -6.82 11.53 -29.35
N ASN A 35 -7.58 12.41 -30.01
CA ASN A 35 -7.45 12.70 -31.44
C ASN A 35 -6.50 13.88 -31.72
N ASP A 36 -5.68 14.21 -30.73
CA ASP A 36 -4.85 15.40 -30.63
C ASP A 36 -3.49 14.99 -30.09
N VAL A 37 -2.45 15.22 -30.89
CA VAL A 37 -1.08 14.79 -30.60
C VAL A 37 -0.43 15.54 -29.44
N TRP A 38 -1.01 16.65 -29.00
CA TRP A 38 -0.54 17.43 -27.85
C TRP A 38 -1.31 17.11 -26.56
N PHE A 39 -2.29 16.20 -26.62
CA PHE A 39 -3.00 15.73 -25.43
C PHE A 39 -2.08 14.93 -24.51
N MET A 40 -1.81 15.45 -23.32
CA MET A 40 -0.92 14.87 -22.32
C MET A 40 -1.65 14.72 -20.98
N PRO A 41 -2.38 13.62 -20.77
CA PRO A 41 -3.10 13.39 -19.52
C PRO A 41 -2.11 13.09 -18.40
N VAL A 42 -1.95 14.03 -17.47
CA VAL A 42 -0.95 13.92 -16.38
C VAL A 42 -1.56 13.50 -15.05
N VAL A 43 -2.84 13.78 -14.81
CA VAL A 43 -3.52 13.43 -13.56
C VAL A 43 -4.95 12.97 -13.81
N GLN A 44 -5.37 11.93 -13.10
CA GLN A 44 -6.76 11.45 -13.09
C GLN A 44 -7.23 11.36 -11.63
N LYS A 45 -8.38 11.96 -11.30
CA LYS A 45 -8.96 11.90 -9.96
C LYS A 45 -10.47 11.84 -9.99
N VAL A 46 -11.07 11.12 -9.04
CA VAL A 46 -12.51 11.19 -8.79
C VAL A 46 -12.82 12.47 -8.01
N GLY A 47 -13.80 13.24 -8.50
CA GLY A 47 -14.22 14.50 -7.90
C GLY A 47 -15.32 14.38 -6.85
N PRO A 48 -15.73 15.50 -6.21
CA PRO A 48 -16.79 15.53 -5.20
C PRO A 48 -18.16 15.07 -5.71
N ASP A 49 -18.38 15.13 -7.02
CA ASP A 49 -19.59 14.66 -7.69
C ASP A 49 -19.50 13.22 -8.20
N GLY A 50 -18.41 12.51 -7.88
CA GLY A 50 -18.17 11.12 -8.28
C GLY A 50 -17.70 10.96 -9.73
N CYS A 51 -17.52 12.05 -10.48
CA CYS A 51 -17.05 12.00 -11.86
C CYS A 51 -15.52 11.91 -11.93
N LEU A 52 -14.99 11.36 -13.02
CA LEU A 52 -13.55 11.29 -13.27
C LEU A 52 -13.09 12.61 -13.90
N TYR A 53 -12.15 13.28 -13.25
CA TYR A 53 -11.49 14.47 -13.75
C TYR A 53 -10.11 14.12 -14.28
N VAL A 54 -9.78 14.66 -15.46
CA VAL A 54 -8.50 14.44 -16.12
C VAL A 54 -7.86 15.78 -16.40
N LEU A 55 -6.69 16.01 -15.82
CA LEU A 55 -5.87 17.17 -16.12
C LEU A 55 -4.98 16.83 -17.32
N ASP A 56 -5.13 17.62 -18.36
CA ASP A 56 -4.31 17.58 -19.55
C ASP A 56 -3.37 18.79 -19.53
N TRP A 57 -2.07 18.50 -19.48
CA TRP A 57 -1.04 19.53 -19.51
C TRP A 57 -1.07 20.32 -20.84
N TYR A 58 -1.46 19.66 -21.93
CA TYR A 58 -1.52 20.15 -23.30
C TYR A 58 -0.25 20.87 -23.77
N ASP A 59 0.64 20.14 -24.44
CA ASP A 59 1.93 20.68 -24.87
C ASP A 59 2.48 19.92 -26.08
N ARG A 60 3.48 20.49 -26.77
CA ARG A 60 4.17 19.85 -27.89
C ARG A 60 5.23 18.87 -27.40
N TYR A 61 5.84 19.12 -26.23
CA TYR A 61 7.01 18.40 -25.75
C TYR A 61 6.70 17.49 -24.57
N HIS A 62 6.82 16.17 -24.79
CA HIS A 62 6.63 15.17 -23.73
C HIS A 62 7.84 15.08 -22.79
N CYS A 63 9.02 15.41 -23.31
CA CYS A 63 10.30 15.24 -22.65
C CYS A 63 10.94 16.61 -22.42
N TYR A 64 11.59 16.77 -21.26
CA TYR A 64 12.21 18.03 -20.89
C TYR A 64 13.35 18.43 -21.83
N GLN A 65 14.01 17.47 -22.49
CA GLN A 65 15.10 17.73 -23.43
C GLN A 65 14.62 18.54 -24.64
N ASP A 66 13.47 18.17 -25.21
CA ASP A 66 12.89 18.87 -26.36
C ASP A 66 12.43 20.27 -25.96
N ALA A 67 11.77 20.36 -24.80
CA ALA A 67 11.39 21.64 -24.19
C ALA A 67 12.61 22.53 -23.85
N SER A 68 13.76 21.94 -23.55
CA SER A 68 15.00 22.69 -23.27
C SER A 68 15.68 23.16 -24.57
N ALA A 69 15.55 22.39 -25.65
CA ALA A 69 16.08 22.75 -26.96
C ALA A 69 15.27 23.86 -27.64
N ASP A 70 13.95 23.90 -27.41
CA ASP A 70 13.06 24.96 -27.88
C ASP A 70 12.08 25.41 -26.77
N PRO A 71 12.53 26.27 -25.83
CA PRO A 71 11.69 26.71 -24.72
C PRO A 71 10.45 27.51 -25.13
N GLU A 72 10.52 28.23 -26.26
CA GLU A 72 9.40 29.04 -26.78
C GLU A 72 8.28 28.17 -27.38
N GLY A 73 8.58 26.90 -27.69
CA GLY A 73 7.60 25.94 -28.20
C GLY A 73 6.75 25.27 -27.10
N VAL A 74 7.06 25.49 -25.81
CA VAL A 74 6.31 24.97 -24.67
C VAL A 74 4.98 25.72 -24.52
N ASP A 75 3.86 25.01 -24.56
CA ASP A 75 2.56 25.62 -24.31
C ASP A 75 2.30 25.79 -22.80
N ARG A 76 2.04 27.04 -22.38
CA ARG A 76 1.80 27.39 -20.96
C ARG A 76 0.40 27.96 -20.73
N GLY A 77 -0.42 28.05 -21.78
CA GLY A 77 -1.68 28.80 -21.77
C GLY A 77 -2.92 27.94 -21.98
N HIS A 78 -2.77 26.74 -22.56
CA HIS A 78 -3.90 25.99 -23.10
C HIS A 78 -4.15 24.63 -22.41
N GLY A 79 -3.63 24.42 -21.20
CA GLY A 79 -3.97 23.24 -20.40
C GLY A 79 -5.49 23.05 -20.24
N ARG A 80 -5.95 21.80 -20.22
CA ARG A 80 -7.38 21.45 -20.23
C ARG A 80 -7.75 20.63 -18.99
N LEU A 81 -8.97 20.83 -18.50
CA LEU A 81 -9.56 20.00 -17.43
C LEU A 81 -10.82 19.32 -17.96
N TYR A 82 -10.73 18.02 -18.20
CA TYR A 82 -11.86 17.21 -18.61
C TYR A 82 -12.60 16.69 -17.39
N ARG A 83 -13.94 16.75 -17.44
CA ARG A 83 -14.84 16.05 -16.52
C ARG A 83 -15.56 14.97 -17.30
N ILE A 84 -15.24 13.72 -17.04
CA ILE A 84 -15.85 12.56 -17.67
C ILE A 84 -17.03 12.10 -16.82
N VAL A 85 -18.18 12.01 -17.46
CA VAL A 85 -19.49 11.82 -16.82
C VAL A 85 -20.15 10.64 -17.50
N HIS A 86 -20.70 9.70 -16.72
CA HIS A 86 -21.59 8.69 -17.26
C HIS A 86 -22.92 9.37 -17.64
N THR A 87 -23.52 8.99 -18.77
CA THR A 87 -24.82 9.53 -19.19
C THR A 87 -25.83 9.43 -18.05
N ASP A 88 -26.66 10.46 -17.89
CA ASP A 88 -27.67 10.61 -16.83
C ASP A 88 -27.14 10.83 -15.40
N THR A 89 -25.82 10.95 -15.19
CA THR A 89 -25.27 11.36 -13.89
C THR A 89 -25.48 12.86 -13.70
N GLY A 90 -26.39 13.21 -12.78
CA GLY A 90 -26.60 14.59 -12.33
C GLY A 90 -25.34 15.21 -11.69
N ARG A 91 -25.38 16.51 -11.40
CA ARG A 91 -24.32 17.19 -10.66
C ARG A 91 -24.77 17.45 -9.22
N PRO A 92 -24.54 16.51 -8.27
CA PRO A 92 -24.89 16.74 -6.88
C PRO A 92 -24.19 17.99 -6.35
N ALA A 93 -24.86 18.68 -5.42
CA ALA A 93 -24.25 19.79 -4.72
C ALA A 93 -23.03 19.30 -3.92
N SER A 94 -21.89 19.96 -4.10
CA SER A 94 -20.70 19.65 -3.31
C SER A 94 -20.90 20.14 -1.88
N ALA A 95 -20.98 19.22 -0.92
CA ALA A 95 -20.99 19.54 0.50
C ALA A 95 -19.54 19.67 1.01
N SER A 96 -19.25 20.78 1.71
CA SER A 96 -17.92 20.97 2.29
C SER A 96 -17.73 20.13 3.54
N LEU A 97 -16.96 19.05 3.43
CA LEU A 97 -16.59 18.18 4.56
C LEU A 97 -15.73 18.91 5.62
N ALA A 98 -15.10 20.04 5.27
CA ALA A 98 -14.20 20.75 6.17
C ALA A 98 -14.87 21.27 7.45
N LYS A 99 -16.18 21.54 7.40
CA LYS A 99 -16.98 22.03 8.54
C LYS A 99 -17.80 20.93 9.23
N VAL A 100 -17.82 19.73 8.68
CA VAL A 100 -18.54 18.57 9.22
C VAL A 100 -17.86 18.12 10.50
N ASP A 101 -18.63 17.75 11.52
CA ASP A 101 -18.09 17.27 12.78
C ASP A 101 -17.48 15.87 12.66
N ASN A 102 -16.69 15.45 13.64
CA ASN A 102 -15.98 14.17 13.55
C ASN A 102 -16.93 12.96 13.52
N SER A 103 -18.09 13.03 14.20
CA SER A 103 -19.05 11.91 14.25
C SER A 103 -19.70 11.69 12.88
N GLU A 104 -20.06 12.78 12.20
CA GLU A 104 -20.57 12.74 10.84
C GLU A 104 -19.49 12.35 9.82
N LEU A 105 -18.24 12.77 10.02
CA LEU A 105 -17.12 12.33 9.18
C LEU A 105 -16.88 10.82 9.26
N VAL A 106 -17.15 10.17 10.41
CA VAL A 106 -17.06 8.70 10.50
C VAL A 106 -18.05 8.04 9.55
N ASN A 107 -19.27 8.57 9.38
CA ASN A 107 -20.23 8.03 8.43
C ASN A 107 -19.75 8.22 6.97
N SER A 108 -19.09 9.35 6.71
CA SER A 108 -18.54 9.70 5.38
C SER A 108 -17.41 8.76 4.94
N LEU A 109 -16.77 8.03 5.86
CA LEU A 109 -15.80 7.00 5.52
C LEU A 109 -16.41 5.83 4.73
N MET A 110 -17.73 5.64 4.79
CA MET A 110 -18.47 4.55 4.13
C MET A 110 -19.18 5.01 2.85
N ASP A 111 -18.97 6.27 2.44
CA ASP A 111 -19.64 6.86 1.29
C ASP A 111 -19.26 6.12 -0.02
N ALA A 112 -20.17 6.01 -0.98
CA ALA A 112 -19.88 5.36 -2.26
C ALA A 112 -18.81 6.11 -3.09
N ASN A 113 -18.71 7.43 -2.93
CA ASN A 113 -17.72 8.27 -3.59
C ASN A 113 -16.38 8.24 -2.85
N VAL A 114 -15.33 7.73 -3.53
CA VAL A 114 -13.97 7.67 -3.00
C VAL A 114 -13.40 9.05 -2.63
N TYR A 115 -13.84 10.12 -3.30
CA TYR A 115 -13.47 11.49 -2.93
C TYR A 115 -13.94 11.81 -1.50
N VAL A 116 -15.19 11.46 -1.17
CA VAL A 116 -15.79 11.71 0.15
C VAL A 116 -15.07 10.87 1.21
N ARG A 117 -14.89 9.57 0.95
CA ARG A 117 -14.17 8.66 1.87
C ARG A 117 -12.75 9.15 2.17
N ASN A 118 -11.97 9.44 1.14
CA ASN A 118 -10.57 9.87 1.31
C ASN A 118 -10.48 11.24 1.99
N THR A 119 -11.41 12.15 1.68
CA THR A 119 -11.45 13.47 2.32
C THR A 119 -11.81 13.34 3.80
N ALA A 120 -12.80 12.52 4.15
CA ALA A 120 -13.17 12.24 5.53
C ALA A 120 -12.03 11.58 6.31
N GLN A 121 -11.36 10.59 5.72
CA GLN A 121 -10.19 9.93 6.32
C GLN A 121 -9.06 10.91 6.61
N ARG A 122 -8.74 11.77 5.64
CA ARG A 122 -7.71 12.81 5.80
C ARG A 122 -8.09 13.77 6.94
N LEU A 123 -9.32 14.29 6.94
CA LEU A 123 -9.77 15.23 7.97
C LEU A 123 -9.80 14.59 9.37
N LEU A 124 -10.25 13.34 9.50
CA LEU A 124 -10.20 12.62 10.77
C LEU A 124 -8.77 12.41 11.27
N SER A 125 -7.85 12.06 10.36
CA SER A 125 -6.42 11.92 10.65
C SER A 125 -5.82 13.25 11.13
N GLU A 126 -6.03 14.34 10.40
CA GLU A 126 -5.55 15.69 10.74
C GLU A 126 -6.11 16.19 12.07
N ARG A 127 -7.35 15.82 12.40
CA ARG A 127 -8.00 16.16 13.67
C ARG A 127 -7.66 15.21 14.81
N GLY A 128 -6.81 14.20 14.58
CA GLY A 128 -6.39 13.22 15.58
C GLY A 128 -7.54 12.35 16.10
N CYS A 129 -8.59 12.13 15.31
CA CYS A 129 -9.78 11.33 15.67
C CYS A 129 -10.45 11.73 17.01
N LYS A 130 -10.28 12.99 17.46
CA LYS A 130 -10.78 13.46 18.75
C LYS A 130 -12.29 13.23 18.89
N GLY A 131 -12.69 12.64 20.01
CA GLY A 131 -14.09 12.36 20.34
C GLY A 131 -14.71 11.17 19.61
N VAL A 132 -14.02 10.54 18.65
CA VAL A 132 -14.57 9.44 17.83
C VAL A 132 -13.70 8.19 17.78
N THR A 133 -12.56 8.15 18.48
CA THR A 133 -11.66 6.98 18.54
C THR A 133 -12.41 5.68 18.83
N SER A 134 -13.21 5.63 19.90
CA SER A 134 -13.95 4.42 20.27
C SER A 134 -15.05 4.03 19.26
N GLN A 135 -15.54 4.97 18.46
CA GLN A 135 -16.47 4.68 17.37
C GLN A 135 -15.74 4.05 16.19
N LEU A 136 -14.58 4.59 15.81
CA LEU A 136 -13.72 4.05 14.77
C LEU A 136 -13.21 2.65 15.14
N GLU A 137 -12.75 2.43 16.37
CA GLU A 137 -12.29 1.10 16.83
C GLU A 137 -13.40 0.05 16.78
N ARG A 138 -14.65 0.44 17.10
CA ARG A 138 -15.81 -0.44 16.93
C ARG A 138 -16.04 -0.82 15.47
N ILE A 139 -15.89 0.13 14.54
CA ILE A 139 -16.01 -0.16 13.09
C ILE A 139 -14.91 -1.11 12.64
N VAL A 140 -13.67 -0.87 13.06
CA VAL A 140 -12.50 -1.71 12.72
C VAL A 140 -12.70 -3.17 13.17
N LEU A 141 -13.25 -3.38 14.36
CA LEU A 141 -13.46 -4.71 14.96
C LEU A 141 -14.79 -5.38 14.55
N ASP A 142 -15.68 -4.69 13.85
CA ASP A 142 -16.96 -5.24 13.42
C ASP A 142 -16.81 -6.09 12.16
N ARG A 143 -16.76 -7.41 12.35
CA ARG A 143 -16.60 -8.40 11.26
C ARG A 143 -17.80 -8.46 10.30
N ASN A 144 -18.95 -7.86 10.64
CA ASN A 144 -20.10 -7.80 9.74
C ASN A 144 -20.00 -6.66 8.72
N ARG A 145 -19.03 -5.76 8.88
CA ARG A 145 -18.78 -4.67 7.93
C ARG A 145 -17.86 -5.10 6.81
N SER A 146 -17.96 -4.39 5.68
CA SER A 146 -17.08 -4.63 4.55
C SER A 146 -15.61 -4.38 4.93
N GLN A 147 -14.68 -5.09 4.29
CA GLN A 147 -13.25 -4.86 4.49
C GLN A 147 -12.87 -3.39 4.22
N GLN A 148 -13.44 -2.76 3.19
CA GLN A 148 -13.20 -1.35 2.86
C GLN A 148 -13.54 -0.43 4.03
N ASP A 149 -14.69 -0.65 4.67
CA ASP A 149 -15.17 0.16 5.79
C ASP A 149 -14.23 0.06 7.00
N ARG A 150 -13.88 -1.18 7.34
CA ARG A 150 -12.94 -1.48 8.43
C ARG A 150 -11.57 -0.85 8.16
N LEU A 151 -11.08 -0.91 6.92
CA LEU A 151 -9.79 -0.32 6.54
C LEU A 151 -9.79 1.21 6.58
N HIS A 152 -10.83 1.89 6.08
CA HIS A 152 -10.90 3.35 6.17
C HIS A 152 -10.91 3.84 7.62
N ALA A 153 -11.64 3.16 8.51
CA ALA A 153 -11.61 3.46 9.94
C ALA A 153 -10.23 3.20 10.57
N LEU A 154 -9.58 2.09 10.21
CA LEU A 154 -8.23 1.75 10.68
C LEU A 154 -7.20 2.79 10.22
N TRP A 155 -7.24 3.20 8.95
CA TRP A 155 -6.33 4.20 8.41
C TRP A 155 -6.55 5.59 8.99
N SER A 156 -7.80 5.97 9.31
CA SER A 156 -8.08 7.17 10.09
C SER A 156 -7.43 7.12 11.47
N LEU A 157 -7.56 6.01 12.20
CA LEU A 157 -6.95 5.83 13.51
C LEU A 157 -5.42 5.87 13.45
N LEU A 158 -4.82 5.22 12.45
CA LEU A 158 -3.37 5.24 12.23
C LEU A 158 -2.86 6.65 11.89
N GLY A 159 -3.51 7.32 10.93
CA GLY A 159 -3.15 8.68 10.53
C GLY A 159 -3.31 9.70 11.65
N GLY A 160 -4.34 9.52 12.50
CA GLY A 160 -4.56 10.31 13.69
C GLY A 160 -3.73 9.91 14.92
N ARG A 161 -2.88 8.89 14.82
CA ARG A 161 -2.13 8.29 15.95
C ARG A 161 -3.02 7.94 17.16
N ALA A 162 -4.24 7.50 16.89
CA ALA A 162 -5.29 7.25 17.87
C ALA A 162 -5.61 5.75 18.03
N LEU A 163 -4.96 4.87 17.26
CA LEU A 163 -5.16 3.43 17.35
C LEU A 163 -4.58 2.89 18.66
N SER A 164 -5.41 2.21 19.48
CA SER A 164 -4.93 1.63 20.74
C SER A 164 -4.20 0.30 20.55
N ALA A 165 -3.25 0.02 21.44
CA ALA A 165 -2.55 -1.26 21.50
C ALA A 165 -3.51 -2.46 21.65
N LEU A 166 -4.61 -2.29 22.40
CA LEU A 166 -5.64 -3.33 22.56
C LEU A 166 -6.36 -3.65 21.24
N THR A 167 -6.69 -2.63 20.46
CA THR A 167 -7.32 -2.83 19.14
C THR A 167 -6.33 -3.50 18.19
N VAL A 168 -5.07 -3.06 18.16
CA VAL A 168 -4.01 -3.68 17.35
C VAL A 168 -3.83 -5.15 17.70
N ASP A 169 -3.80 -5.48 19.00
CA ASP A 169 -3.66 -6.86 19.47
C ASP A 169 -4.76 -7.78 18.94
N LYS A 170 -6.02 -7.33 19.00
CA LYS A 170 -7.16 -8.06 18.45
C LYS A 170 -7.04 -8.27 16.94
N LEU A 171 -6.54 -7.27 16.22
CA LEU A 171 -6.39 -7.34 14.77
C LEU A 171 -5.31 -8.34 14.33
N LEU A 172 -4.31 -8.65 15.16
CA LEU A 172 -3.33 -9.70 14.85
C LEU A 172 -3.96 -11.09 14.69
N SER A 173 -5.15 -11.30 15.25
CA SER A 173 -5.92 -12.56 15.16
C SER A 173 -7.20 -12.39 14.33
N ASP A 174 -7.29 -11.35 13.49
CA ASP A 174 -8.46 -11.19 12.61
C ASP A 174 -8.47 -12.26 11.52
N GLU A 175 -9.66 -12.68 11.09
CA GLU A 175 -9.80 -13.64 9.98
C GLU A 175 -9.31 -13.02 8.66
N ASP A 176 -9.43 -11.71 8.51
CA ASP A 176 -8.97 -10.98 7.35
C ASP A 176 -7.46 -10.74 7.40
N ALA A 177 -6.74 -11.40 6.50
CA ALA A 177 -5.29 -11.27 6.38
C ALA A 177 -4.83 -9.82 6.13
N THR A 178 -5.62 -9.01 5.42
CA THR A 178 -5.29 -7.61 5.17
C THR A 178 -5.25 -6.81 6.46
N LEU A 179 -6.18 -7.08 7.38
CA LEU A 179 -6.19 -6.43 8.69
C LEU A 179 -5.08 -6.94 9.59
N ARG A 180 -4.76 -8.24 9.56
CA ARG A 180 -3.55 -8.78 10.23
C ARG A 180 -2.29 -8.09 9.73
N SER A 181 -2.11 -7.96 8.42
CA SER A 181 -0.99 -7.25 7.78
C SER A 181 -0.89 -5.80 8.25
N TRP A 182 -2.01 -5.07 8.32
CA TRP A 182 -2.01 -3.69 8.84
C TRP A 182 -1.70 -3.61 10.34
N ALA A 183 -2.13 -4.58 11.14
CA ALA A 183 -1.79 -4.66 12.56
C ALA A 183 -0.29 -4.88 12.77
N VAL A 184 0.32 -5.82 12.02
CA VAL A 184 1.77 -6.03 12.01
C VAL A 184 2.51 -4.74 11.68
N ARG A 185 2.09 -4.04 10.62
CA ARG A 185 2.66 -2.75 10.22
C ARG A 185 2.50 -1.67 11.29
N ALA A 186 1.35 -1.63 11.97
CA ALA A 186 1.08 -0.69 13.04
C ALA A 186 2.03 -0.90 14.22
N ILE A 187 2.26 -2.15 14.64
CA ILE A 187 3.20 -2.48 15.72
C ILE A 187 4.62 -2.06 15.34
N GLY A 188 5.07 -2.41 14.12
CA GLY A 188 6.37 -2.01 13.61
C GLY A 188 6.62 -0.49 13.60
N ASN A 189 5.58 0.33 13.54
CA ASN A 189 5.71 1.78 13.45
C ASN A 189 5.38 2.54 14.75
N LEU A 190 4.52 1.98 15.61
CA LEU A 190 3.96 2.67 16.78
C LEU A 190 4.26 1.98 18.12
N HIS A 191 4.56 0.68 18.11
CA HIS A 191 4.64 -0.15 19.32
C HIS A 191 5.81 -1.17 19.24
N SER A 192 6.92 -0.80 18.60
CA SER A 192 8.09 -1.67 18.44
C SER A 192 8.80 -1.99 19.76
N ASP A 193 8.51 -1.21 20.80
CA ASP A 193 8.98 -1.37 22.18
C ASP A 193 8.10 -2.31 23.02
N ASN A 194 6.89 -2.64 22.56
CA ASN A 194 5.99 -3.55 23.26
C ASN A 194 6.37 -5.02 22.99
N ALA A 195 7.17 -5.59 23.88
CA ALA A 195 7.67 -6.96 23.76
C ALA A 195 6.58 -8.04 23.61
N GLU A 196 5.39 -7.85 24.19
CA GLU A 196 4.29 -8.82 24.01
C GLU A 196 3.75 -8.80 22.58
N LEU A 197 3.46 -7.60 22.06
CA LEU A 197 2.97 -7.42 20.69
C LEU A 197 4.01 -7.86 19.66
N VAL A 198 5.29 -7.53 19.90
CA VAL A 198 6.40 -7.96 19.05
C VAL A 198 6.49 -9.48 18.97
N ARG A 199 6.36 -10.21 20.10
CA ARG A 199 6.32 -11.68 20.08
C ARG A 199 5.16 -12.23 19.26
N LYS A 200 3.97 -11.62 19.36
CA LYS A 200 2.81 -12.01 18.56
C LYS A 200 3.05 -11.77 17.06
N VAL A 201 3.72 -10.68 16.68
CA VAL A 201 4.13 -10.41 15.29
C VAL A 201 5.10 -11.46 14.78
N VAL A 202 6.14 -11.81 15.54
CA VAL A 202 7.11 -12.84 15.14
C VAL A 202 6.43 -14.20 14.95
N ALA A 203 5.42 -14.53 15.76
CA ALA A 203 4.65 -15.77 15.59
C ALA A 203 3.87 -15.84 14.25
N LEU A 204 3.58 -14.69 13.63
CA LEU A 204 2.93 -14.62 12.31
C LEU A 204 3.92 -14.82 11.14
N ALA A 205 5.19 -15.12 11.40
CA ALA A 205 6.16 -15.48 10.37
C ALA A 205 5.74 -16.71 9.53
N SER A 206 4.87 -17.55 10.07
CA SER A 206 4.31 -18.73 9.41
C SER A 206 2.80 -18.59 9.13
N ASP A 207 2.27 -17.36 9.07
CA ASP A 207 0.86 -17.11 8.73
C ASP A 207 0.53 -17.64 7.33
N ASP A 208 -0.67 -18.18 7.13
CA ASP A 208 -1.11 -18.72 5.83
C ASP A 208 -1.11 -17.68 4.70
N SER A 209 -1.18 -16.38 5.05
CA SER A 209 -1.14 -15.29 4.08
C SER A 209 0.28 -14.76 3.86
N VAL A 210 0.74 -14.83 2.62
CA VAL A 210 1.98 -14.20 2.17
C VAL A 210 1.99 -12.68 2.36
N ASP A 211 0.83 -11.99 2.37
CA ASP A 211 0.78 -10.56 2.69
C ASP A 211 1.12 -10.31 4.17
N VAL A 212 0.73 -11.22 5.07
CA VAL A 212 1.07 -11.13 6.49
C VAL A 212 2.54 -11.42 6.68
N GLN A 213 3.03 -12.52 6.10
CA GLN A 213 4.46 -12.88 6.11
C GLN A 213 5.34 -11.73 5.58
N LEU A 214 4.94 -11.07 4.47
CA LEU A 214 5.64 -9.90 3.94
C LEU A 214 5.69 -8.75 4.95
N GLN A 215 4.58 -8.44 5.63
CA GLN A 215 4.59 -7.39 6.66
C GLN A 215 5.45 -7.78 7.87
N VAL A 216 5.48 -9.05 8.27
CA VAL A 216 6.37 -9.53 9.34
C VAL A 216 7.83 -9.38 8.93
N ALA A 217 8.19 -9.75 7.70
CA ALA A 217 9.54 -9.60 7.16
C ALA A 217 10.03 -8.14 7.21
N ILE A 218 9.13 -7.18 6.95
CA ILE A 218 9.42 -5.75 7.03
C ILE A 218 9.47 -5.25 8.48
N ALA A 219 8.55 -5.71 9.33
CA ALA A 219 8.41 -5.23 10.70
C ALA A 219 9.56 -5.71 11.60
N VAL A 220 10.03 -6.95 11.42
CA VAL A 220 11.05 -7.54 12.29
C VAL A 220 12.39 -6.81 12.22
N ALA A 221 12.69 -6.15 11.09
CA ALA A 221 13.86 -5.29 10.93
C ALA A 221 13.86 -4.06 11.87
N LYS A 222 12.70 -3.72 12.45
CA LYS A 222 12.48 -2.55 13.32
C LYS A 222 12.42 -2.90 14.80
N PHE A 223 12.62 -4.17 15.14
CA PHE A 223 12.49 -4.67 16.51
C PHE A 223 13.88 -4.98 17.09
N ASP A 224 14.29 -4.25 18.12
CA ASP A 224 15.57 -4.49 18.80
C ASP A 224 15.52 -5.73 19.71
N SER A 225 14.32 -6.19 20.06
CA SER A 225 14.11 -7.22 21.09
C SER A 225 14.04 -8.66 20.55
N VAL A 226 14.22 -8.87 19.24
CA VAL A 226 14.08 -10.18 18.60
C VAL A 226 15.19 -10.43 17.59
N ASP A 227 15.50 -11.69 17.34
CA ASP A 227 16.38 -12.04 16.23
C ASP A 227 15.62 -12.01 14.90
N ALA A 228 15.89 -10.95 14.13
CA ALA A 228 15.35 -10.79 12.79
C ALA A 228 15.80 -11.92 11.84
N LEU A 229 17.01 -12.48 12.03
CA LEU A 229 17.53 -13.51 11.14
C LEU A 229 16.72 -14.81 11.23
N ALA A 230 16.49 -15.35 12.43
CA ALA A 230 15.64 -16.52 12.62
C ALA A 230 14.22 -16.33 12.05
N THR A 231 13.67 -15.13 12.21
CA THR A 231 12.33 -14.79 11.69
C THR A 231 12.32 -14.79 10.16
N TRP A 232 13.33 -14.18 9.53
CA TRP A 232 13.46 -14.18 8.07
C TRP A 232 13.66 -15.58 7.49
N ILE A 233 14.49 -16.43 8.11
CA ILE A 233 14.66 -17.82 7.67
C ILE A 233 13.32 -18.58 7.74
N THR A 234 12.55 -18.38 8.81
CA THR A 234 11.21 -18.96 8.95
C THR A 234 10.29 -18.53 7.81
N ILE A 235 10.27 -17.23 7.49
CA ILE A 235 9.45 -16.71 6.39
C ILE A 235 9.92 -17.26 5.03
N LEU A 236 11.23 -17.24 4.75
CA LEU A 236 11.79 -17.78 3.50
C LEU A 236 11.51 -19.26 3.29
N THR A 237 11.32 -20.00 4.38
CA THR A 237 10.94 -21.42 4.35
C THR A 237 9.45 -21.60 4.02
N ASN A 238 8.59 -20.65 4.41
CA ASN A 238 7.13 -20.78 4.32
C ASN A 238 6.47 -19.91 3.23
N CYS A 239 7.20 -18.99 2.60
CA CYS A 239 6.63 -18.05 1.62
C CYS A 239 6.37 -18.66 0.24
N GLY A 240 6.69 -19.95 0.05
CA GLY A 240 6.53 -20.65 -1.23
C GLY A 240 7.30 -19.94 -2.36
N GLU A 241 6.67 -19.89 -3.53
CA GLU A 241 7.23 -19.28 -4.75
C GLU A 241 7.04 -17.75 -4.80
N ASP A 242 6.79 -17.09 -3.66
CA ASP A 242 6.61 -15.65 -3.63
C ASP A 242 7.85 -14.91 -4.17
N ARG A 243 7.63 -13.98 -5.10
CA ARG A 243 8.71 -13.31 -5.83
C ARG A 243 9.26 -12.09 -5.11
N LEU A 244 8.50 -11.50 -4.19
CA LEU A 244 8.82 -10.23 -3.55
C LEU A 244 9.46 -10.45 -2.18
N ILE A 245 8.95 -11.38 -1.38
CA ILE A 245 9.43 -11.67 -0.03
C ILE A 245 10.94 -11.98 -0.02
N PRO A 246 11.48 -12.88 -0.86
CA PRO A 246 12.92 -13.13 -0.89
C PRO A 246 13.75 -11.89 -1.23
N HIS A 247 13.24 -11.04 -2.13
CA HIS A 247 13.90 -9.78 -2.47
C HIS A 247 13.93 -8.81 -1.29
N ILE A 248 12.79 -8.61 -0.61
CA ILE A 248 12.70 -7.73 0.55
C ILE A 248 13.60 -8.22 1.69
N ILE A 249 13.58 -9.53 1.99
CA ILE A 249 14.43 -10.11 3.02
C ILE A 249 15.91 -9.95 2.65
N TRP A 250 16.29 -10.21 1.40
CA TRP A 250 17.67 -10.02 0.95
C TRP A 250 18.18 -8.61 1.18
N GLN A 251 17.39 -7.57 0.84
CA GLN A 251 17.80 -6.17 1.03
C GLN A 251 18.06 -5.83 2.51
N ASN A 252 17.35 -6.46 3.44
CA ASN A 252 17.52 -6.24 4.87
C ASN A 252 18.60 -7.15 5.48
N LEU A 253 18.77 -8.37 4.99
CA LEU A 253 19.76 -9.32 5.47
C LEU A 253 21.18 -8.99 4.99
N HIS A 254 21.33 -8.57 3.72
CA HIS A 254 22.63 -8.38 3.07
C HIS A 254 23.63 -7.50 3.86
N PRO A 255 23.22 -6.35 4.46
CA PRO A 255 24.13 -5.52 5.24
C PRO A 255 24.68 -6.19 6.51
N HIS A 256 23.92 -7.16 7.07
CA HIS A 256 24.26 -7.84 8.32
C HIS A 256 24.92 -9.21 8.10
N LEU A 257 24.85 -9.72 6.87
CA LEU A 257 25.30 -11.07 6.54
C LEU A 257 26.77 -11.35 6.89
N PRO A 258 27.76 -10.43 6.70
CA PRO A 258 29.14 -10.69 7.10
C PRO A 258 29.30 -10.94 8.61
N ALA A 259 28.51 -10.26 9.44
CA ALA A 259 28.55 -10.43 10.89
C ALA A 259 27.75 -11.64 11.38
N LYS A 260 26.80 -12.14 10.58
CA LYS A 260 25.90 -13.24 10.92
C LYS A 260 26.08 -14.48 10.04
N ALA A 261 27.21 -14.61 9.34
CA ALA A 261 27.42 -15.64 8.32
C ALA A 261 27.30 -17.07 8.89
N GLU A 262 28.00 -17.34 10.00
CA GLU A 262 27.99 -18.65 10.65
C GLU A 262 26.59 -19.01 11.18
N GLU A 263 25.91 -18.04 11.79
CA GLU A 263 24.53 -18.20 12.27
C GLU A 263 23.57 -18.50 11.12
N PHE A 264 23.65 -17.74 10.02
CA PHE A 264 22.85 -17.95 8.81
C PHE A 264 23.06 -19.36 8.24
N LEU A 265 24.31 -19.76 8.04
CA LEU A 265 24.65 -21.07 7.48
C LEU A 265 24.14 -22.21 8.36
N THR A 266 24.32 -22.11 9.68
CA THR A 266 23.84 -23.10 10.66
C THR A 266 22.31 -23.25 10.63
N MET A 267 21.57 -22.16 10.40
CA MET A 267 20.12 -22.21 10.27
C MET A 267 19.70 -22.83 8.94
N VAL A 268 20.37 -22.47 7.84
CA VAL A 268 20.07 -22.96 6.49
C VAL A 268 20.32 -24.46 6.36
N GLU A 269 21.39 -24.99 6.97
CA GLU A 269 21.69 -26.43 6.97
C GLU A 269 20.59 -27.31 7.57
N LYS A 270 19.70 -26.72 8.37
CA LYS A 270 18.57 -27.42 9.00
C LYS A 270 17.30 -27.40 8.14
N VAL A 271 17.30 -26.67 7.02
CA VAL A 271 16.14 -26.48 6.15
C VAL A 271 16.26 -27.38 4.92
N ASP A 272 15.17 -28.06 4.59
CA ASP A 272 15.02 -28.78 3.32
C ASP A 272 14.81 -27.77 2.18
N LEU A 273 15.89 -27.45 1.45
CA LEU A 273 15.88 -26.42 0.40
C LEU A 273 14.95 -26.75 -0.77
N GLU A 274 14.65 -28.02 -1.03
CA GLU A 274 13.69 -28.41 -2.06
C GLU A 274 12.26 -27.97 -1.70
N LYS A 275 11.97 -27.82 -0.41
CA LYS A 275 10.68 -27.34 0.10
C LYS A 275 10.68 -25.87 0.49
N ALA A 276 11.81 -25.18 0.34
CA ALA A 276 11.99 -23.78 0.71
C ALA A 276 12.48 -22.93 -0.48
N PRO A 277 11.68 -22.81 -1.56
CA PRO A 277 12.08 -22.10 -2.77
C PRO A 277 12.42 -20.62 -2.52
N GLY A 278 11.72 -19.96 -1.59
CA GLY A 278 12.06 -18.59 -1.18
C GLY A 278 13.47 -18.47 -0.59
N LEU A 279 13.88 -19.42 0.26
CA LEU A 279 15.25 -19.47 0.80
C LEU A 279 16.26 -19.78 -0.30
N ALA A 280 15.99 -20.78 -1.13
CA ALA A 280 16.84 -21.16 -2.25
C ALA A 280 17.11 -19.98 -3.20
N ALA A 281 16.10 -19.13 -3.43
CA ALA A 281 16.19 -17.97 -4.32
C ALA A 281 17.23 -16.91 -3.89
N ILE A 282 17.64 -16.88 -2.62
CA ILE A 282 18.65 -15.93 -2.14
C ILE A 282 20.04 -16.53 -1.95
N LEU A 283 20.19 -17.86 -1.92
CA LEU A 283 21.45 -18.52 -1.59
C LEU A 283 22.61 -18.18 -2.56
N GLY A 284 22.33 -18.07 -3.85
CA GLY A 284 23.34 -17.67 -4.84
C GLY A 284 23.95 -16.30 -4.52
N LYS A 285 23.09 -15.32 -4.18
CA LYS A 285 23.53 -13.96 -3.80
C LYS A 285 24.26 -13.95 -2.47
N THR A 286 23.82 -14.77 -1.52
CA THR A 286 24.50 -14.96 -0.23
C THR A 286 25.92 -15.47 -0.43
N ALA A 287 26.12 -16.50 -1.28
CA ALA A 287 27.43 -17.07 -1.56
C ALA A 287 28.38 -16.04 -2.20
N GLU A 288 27.90 -15.28 -3.19
CA GLU A 288 28.67 -14.19 -3.80
C GLU A 288 29.10 -13.13 -2.77
N LYS A 289 28.21 -12.78 -1.83
CA LYS A 289 28.51 -11.77 -0.80
C LYS A 289 29.53 -12.26 0.24
N LEU A 290 29.47 -13.53 0.63
CA LEU A 290 30.41 -14.08 1.62
C LEU A 290 31.82 -14.29 1.06
N GLN A 291 32.01 -14.23 -0.26
CA GLN A 291 33.31 -14.32 -0.92
C GLN A 291 34.01 -12.95 -1.11
N GLN A 292 33.29 -11.83 -0.89
CA GLN A 292 33.80 -10.45 -1.00
C GLN A 292 34.30 -9.92 0.34
#